data_AF-W8BJI8-F1
#
_entry.id   AF-W8BJI8-F1
#
_cell.length_a   1.000
_cell.length_b   1.000
_cell.length_c   1.000
_cell.angle_alpha   90.00
_cell.angle_beta   90.00
_cell.angle_gamma   90.00
#
_symmetry.space_group_name_H-M   'P 1'
#
loop_
_entity.id
_entity.type
_entity.pdbx_description
1 polymer ?
#
loop_
_entity_poly.entity_id
_entity_poly.type
_entity_poly.pdbx_seq_one_letter_code
_entity_poly.pdbx_strand_id
1 'polypeptide(L)'
;MAYIKNKKHSNLLRLDDDAVLSVWHKLQPIDRVQLASSCRRFRKIFEERDAAQYAIFKMETLWQVSVKDIDSYARLVAPLIQELRAYTPCVGNVRAKKFLKSMTGNCEPLRRVIFKGVRVAFQLFELLANAKYLTELCLQNCRLLDKDVDMITMLSNLMVLDLSKNNDITACAHSICRIARVWIPSIWCMSSNPPNICAYSTYNSHIRIPIWCPYFSNSVVIVAIWINCA
;
A
#
# COMPACT_ATOMS: atom_id res chain seq x y z
N MET A 1 -31.69 -60.24 -7.04
CA MET A 1 -31.64 -58.75 -7.10
C MET A 1 -30.19 -58.30 -7.09
N ALA A 2 -29.64 -57.99 -8.26
CA ALA A 2 -28.26 -57.49 -8.38
C ALA A 2 -28.27 -55.98 -8.17
N TYR A 3 -27.62 -55.51 -7.10
CA TYR A 3 -27.33 -54.10 -6.91
C TYR A 3 -26.23 -53.69 -7.88
N ILE A 4 -26.60 -52.90 -8.89
CA ILE A 4 -25.66 -52.23 -9.79
C ILE A 4 -24.83 -51.28 -8.94
N LYS A 5 -23.55 -51.62 -8.71
CA LYS A 5 -22.55 -50.67 -8.22
C LYS A 5 -22.47 -49.54 -9.23
N ASN A 6 -22.95 -48.37 -8.82
CA ASN A 6 -22.83 -47.13 -9.57
C ASN A 6 -21.34 -46.88 -9.83
N LYS A 7 -20.90 -47.22 -11.04
CA LYS A 7 -19.52 -47.08 -11.50
C LYS A 7 -19.25 -45.59 -11.52
N LYS A 8 -18.35 -45.12 -10.64
CA LYS A 8 -17.94 -43.72 -10.53
C LYS A 8 -17.69 -43.17 -11.93
N HIS A 9 -18.61 -42.33 -12.41
CA HIS A 9 -18.34 -41.44 -13.50
C HIS A 9 -17.33 -40.41 -13.00
N SER A 10 -16.06 -40.59 -13.37
CA SER A 10 -15.17 -39.50 -13.73
C SER A 10 -13.90 -40.07 -14.35
N ASN A 11 -14.06 -40.62 -15.55
CA ASN A 11 -13.09 -40.36 -16.63
C ASN A 11 -13.14 -38.86 -16.99
N LEU A 12 -13.01 -37.97 -15.99
CA LEU A 12 -12.69 -36.58 -16.25
C LEU A 12 -11.31 -36.65 -16.87
N LEU A 13 -11.23 -36.37 -18.17
CA LEU A 13 -10.01 -36.20 -18.94
C LEU A 13 -8.87 -35.81 -18.01
N ARG A 14 -7.89 -36.70 -17.82
CA ARG A 14 -6.63 -36.36 -17.14
C ARG A 14 -5.99 -35.27 -18.00
N LEU A 15 -6.36 -34.02 -17.71
CA LEU A 15 -5.74 -32.85 -18.27
C LEU A 15 -4.29 -32.90 -17.81
N ASP A 16 -3.43 -33.22 -18.76
CA ASP A 16 -1.99 -33.19 -18.58
C ASP A 16 -1.56 -31.76 -18.16
N ASP A 17 -0.45 -31.65 -17.44
CA ASP A 17 0.03 -30.36 -16.92
C ASP A 17 0.31 -29.36 -18.06
N ASP A 18 0.75 -29.79 -19.24
CA ASP A 18 0.98 -28.95 -20.42
C ASP A 18 -0.33 -28.38 -20.96
N ALA A 19 -1.38 -29.20 -21.06
CA ALA A 19 -2.71 -28.72 -21.42
C ALA A 19 -3.25 -27.70 -20.40
N VAL A 20 -3.06 -27.95 -19.10
CA VAL A 20 -3.45 -27.01 -18.03
C VAL A 20 -2.69 -25.70 -18.15
N LEU A 21 -1.38 -25.74 -18.36
CA LEU A 21 -0.55 -24.56 -18.56
C LEU A 21 -0.97 -23.81 -19.83
N SER A 22 -1.31 -24.50 -20.92
CA SER A 22 -1.76 -23.85 -22.16
C SER A 22 -3.03 -23.02 -21.94
N VAL A 23 -3.96 -23.50 -21.11
CA VAL A 23 -5.16 -22.75 -20.71
C VAL A 23 -4.77 -21.61 -19.77
N TRP A 24 -3.91 -21.87 -18.78
CA TRP A 24 -3.45 -20.89 -17.80
C TRP A 24 -2.91 -19.62 -18.45
N HIS A 25 -2.05 -19.76 -19.47
CA HIS A 25 -1.45 -18.63 -20.18
C HIS A 25 -2.47 -17.80 -20.96
N LYS A 26 -3.63 -18.36 -21.34
CA LYS A 26 -4.70 -17.65 -22.04
C LYS A 26 -5.61 -16.85 -21.11
N LEU A 27 -5.58 -17.15 -19.81
CA LEU A 27 -6.41 -16.48 -18.82
C LEU A 27 -5.86 -15.10 -18.47
N GLN A 28 -6.77 -14.17 -18.16
CA GLN A 28 -6.40 -12.89 -17.59
C GLN A 28 -5.89 -13.08 -16.15
N PRO A 29 -5.04 -12.16 -15.64
CA PRO A 29 -4.50 -12.27 -14.28
C PRO A 29 -5.57 -12.42 -13.19
N ILE A 30 -6.73 -11.78 -13.36
CA ILE A 30 -7.85 -11.89 -12.42
C ILE A 30 -8.45 -13.32 -12.39
N ASP A 31 -8.66 -13.91 -13.56
CA ASP A 31 -9.24 -15.24 -13.69
C ASP A 31 -8.29 -16.31 -13.13
N ARG A 32 -6.98 -16.10 -13.29
CA ARG A 32 -5.95 -16.95 -12.67
C ARG A 32 -6.04 -16.96 -11.15
N VAL A 33 -6.21 -15.79 -10.52
CA VAL A 33 -6.38 -15.70 -9.05
C VAL A 33 -7.67 -16.39 -8.62
N GLN A 34 -8.77 -16.23 -9.37
CA GLN A 34 -10.04 -16.88 -9.05
C GLN A 34 -9.93 -18.42 -9.16
N LEU A 35 -9.29 -18.95 -10.21
CA LEU A 35 -9.05 -20.38 -10.35
C LEU A 35 -8.08 -20.92 -9.28
N ALA A 36 -7.02 -20.19 -8.96
CA ALA A 36 -6.11 -20.55 -7.88
C ALA A 36 -6.81 -20.54 -6.50
N SER A 37 -7.83 -19.72 -6.34
CA SER A 37 -8.65 -19.68 -5.13
C SER A 37 -9.55 -20.91 -5.00
N SER A 38 -9.94 -21.57 -6.11
CA SER A 38 -10.89 -22.69 -6.11
C SER A 38 -10.25 -24.08 -5.96
N CYS A 39 -8.99 -24.27 -6.38
CA CYS A 39 -8.35 -25.58 -6.40
C CYS A 39 -6.85 -25.55 -6.07
N ARG A 40 -6.40 -26.55 -5.31
CA ARG A 40 -4.98 -26.69 -4.87
C ARG A 40 -3.99 -26.80 -6.04
N ARG A 41 -4.34 -27.50 -7.12
CA ARG A 41 -3.45 -27.65 -8.29
C ARG A 41 -3.20 -26.30 -8.95
N PHE A 42 -4.24 -25.50 -9.16
CA PHE A 42 -4.10 -24.15 -9.72
C PHE A 42 -3.44 -23.17 -8.74
N ARG A 43 -3.63 -23.36 -7.44
CA ARG A 43 -2.90 -22.58 -6.43
C ARG A 43 -1.38 -22.79 -6.55
N LYS A 44 -0.92 -24.03 -6.70
CA LYS A 44 0.49 -24.32 -6.87
C LYS A 44 1.06 -23.68 -8.14
N ILE A 45 0.33 -23.75 -9.26
CA ILE A 45 0.73 -23.08 -10.51
C ILE A 45 0.82 -21.57 -10.30
N PHE A 46 -0.16 -20.97 -9.63
CA PHE A 46 -0.15 -19.54 -9.31
C PHE A 46 1.05 -19.14 -8.43
N GLU A 47 1.34 -19.92 -7.38
CA GLU A 47 2.48 -19.70 -6.49
C GLU A 47 3.82 -19.74 -7.24
N GLU A 48 3.97 -20.68 -8.20
CA GLU A 48 5.19 -20.85 -8.97
C GLU A 48 5.36 -19.84 -10.12
N ARG A 49 4.26 -19.35 -10.71
CA ARG A 49 4.30 -18.60 -11.97
C ARG A 49 3.90 -17.14 -11.85
N ASP A 50 2.94 -16.83 -10.98
CA ASP A 50 2.28 -15.53 -10.93
C ASP A 50 2.54 -14.78 -9.62
N ALA A 51 2.81 -15.47 -8.50
CA ALA A 51 2.90 -14.85 -7.17
C ALA A 51 3.86 -13.66 -7.10
N ALA A 52 5.01 -13.74 -7.77
CA ALA A 52 6.00 -12.67 -7.80
C ALA A 52 5.45 -11.34 -8.36
N GLN A 53 4.49 -11.39 -9.28
CA GLN A 53 3.91 -10.18 -9.88
C GLN A 53 3.03 -9.40 -8.90
N TYR A 54 2.58 -10.04 -7.81
CA TYR A 54 1.76 -9.42 -6.77
C TYR A 54 2.58 -8.79 -5.64
N ALA A 55 3.92 -8.86 -5.70
CA ALA A 55 4.78 -8.13 -4.77
C ALA A 55 4.49 -6.62 -4.78
N ILE A 56 4.14 -6.07 -5.95
CA ILE A 56 3.66 -4.68 -6.10
C ILE A 56 2.19 -4.72 -6.50
N PHE A 57 1.31 -4.39 -5.57
CA PHE A 57 -0.13 -4.39 -5.79
C PHE A 57 -0.68 -2.99 -6.05
N LYS A 58 -1.39 -2.82 -7.15
CA LYS A 58 -2.12 -1.59 -7.48
C LYS A 58 -3.58 -1.74 -7.09
N MET A 59 -4.10 -0.82 -6.29
CA MET A 59 -5.49 -0.84 -5.82
C MET A 59 -6.50 -0.76 -6.98
N GLU A 60 -6.12 -0.17 -8.11
CA GLU A 60 -6.92 -0.10 -9.34
C GLU A 60 -7.27 -1.48 -9.90
N THR A 61 -6.44 -2.51 -9.65
CA THR A 61 -6.69 -3.89 -10.07
C THR A 61 -8.00 -4.42 -9.47
N LEU A 62 -8.43 -3.90 -8.32
CA LEU A 62 -9.67 -4.30 -7.66
C LEU A 62 -10.91 -3.95 -8.48
N TRP A 63 -10.84 -3.04 -9.47
CA TRP A 63 -12.00 -2.69 -10.30
C TRP A 63 -12.49 -3.86 -11.15
N GLN A 64 -11.60 -4.80 -11.46
CA GLN A 64 -11.91 -6.02 -12.21
C GLN A 64 -12.41 -7.15 -11.30
N VAL A 65 -12.27 -7.00 -9.98
CA VAL A 65 -12.71 -8.00 -9.00
C VAL A 65 -14.16 -7.73 -8.62
N SER A 66 -15.00 -8.77 -8.65
CA SER A 66 -16.38 -8.66 -8.15
C SER A 66 -16.35 -8.42 -6.64
N VAL A 67 -17.28 -7.63 -6.09
CA VAL A 67 -17.35 -7.34 -4.63
C VAL A 67 -17.49 -8.63 -3.80
N LYS A 68 -18.11 -9.67 -4.36
CA LYS A 68 -18.31 -10.97 -3.73
C LYS A 68 -17.00 -11.75 -3.59
N ASP A 69 -16.08 -11.59 -4.54
CA ASP A 69 -14.84 -12.39 -4.59
C ASP A 69 -13.67 -11.74 -3.86
N ILE A 70 -13.79 -10.49 -3.42
CA ILE A 70 -12.69 -9.72 -2.81
C ILE A 70 -12.04 -10.44 -1.63
N ASP A 71 -12.80 -11.13 -0.79
CA ASP A 71 -12.23 -11.80 0.40
C ASP A 71 -11.43 -13.03 0.00
N SER A 72 -11.89 -13.77 -1.01
CA SER A 72 -11.16 -14.92 -1.57
C SER A 72 -9.90 -14.44 -2.30
N TYR A 73 -10.04 -13.37 -3.08
CA TYR A 73 -8.93 -12.73 -3.78
C TYR A 73 -7.86 -12.21 -2.81
N ALA A 74 -8.28 -11.48 -1.77
CA ALA A 74 -7.38 -10.95 -0.73
C ALA A 74 -6.67 -12.08 0.01
N ARG A 75 -7.36 -13.18 0.38
CA ARG A 75 -6.73 -14.32 1.06
C ARG A 75 -5.57 -14.92 0.28
N LEU A 76 -5.63 -14.92 -1.05
CA LEU A 76 -4.56 -15.46 -1.88
C LEU A 76 -3.46 -14.44 -2.19
N VAL A 77 -3.84 -13.18 -2.43
CA VAL A 77 -2.91 -12.15 -2.93
C VAL A 77 -2.27 -11.35 -1.80
N ALA A 78 -3.00 -11.02 -0.74
CA ALA A 78 -2.52 -10.16 0.35
C ALA A 78 -1.21 -10.63 1.00
N PRO A 79 -1.00 -11.94 1.28
CA PRO A 79 0.25 -12.45 1.84
C PRO A 79 1.46 -12.35 0.93
N LEU A 80 1.31 -11.85 -0.30
CA LEU A 80 2.39 -11.68 -1.28
C LEU A 80 2.80 -10.20 -1.42
N ILE A 81 1.98 -9.27 -0.93
CA ILE A 81 2.13 -7.84 -1.20
C ILE A 81 3.24 -7.25 -0.34
N GLN A 82 4.30 -6.80 -0.99
CA GLN A 82 5.38 -6.05 -0.35
C GLN A 82 5.18 -4.54 -0.49
N GLU A 83 4.49 -4.12 -1.55
CA GLU A 83 4.21 -2.73 -1.84
C GLU A 83 2.77 -2.53 -2.29
N LEU A 84 2.08 -1.61 -1.61
CA LEU A 84 0.70 -1.24 -1.94
C LEU A 84 0.65 0.15 -2.58
N ARG A 85 0.08 0.25 -3.79
CA ARG A 85 -0.04 1.49 -4.55
C ARG A 85 -1.48 1.88 -4.80
N ALA A 86 -1.79 3.17 -4.71
CA ALA A 86 -3.06 3.73 -5.14
C ALA A 86 -2.89 5.12 -5.76
N TYR A 87 -3.52 5.34 -6.90
CA TYR A 87 -3.56 6.61 -7.63
C TYR A 87 -4.98 7.11 -7.86
N THR A 88 -5.97 6.29 -7.49
CA THR A 88 -7.39 6.60 -7.59
C THR A 88 -8.08 6.59 -6.22
N PRO A 89 -9.11 7.43 -5.99
CA PRO A 89 -9.73 7.57 -4.68
C PRO A 89 -10.23 6.23 -4.11
N CYS A 90 -9.74 5.89 -2.92
CA CYS A 90 -10.14 4.68 -2.20
C CYS A 90 -11.33 4.93 -1.26
N VAL A 91 -11.57 6.18 -0.83
CA VAL A 91 -12.74 6.52 -0.03
C VAL A 91 -14.03 6.38 -0.83
N GLY A 92 -15.01 5.70 -0.24
CA GLY A 92 -16.29 5.38 -0.88
C GLY A 92 -16.23 4.11 -1.75
N ASN A 93 -15.04 3.67 -2.17
CA ASN A 93 -14.90 2.44 -2.92
C ASN A 93 -15.05 1.22 -1.99
N VAL A 94 -16.21 0.58 -2.06
CA VAL A 94 -16.53 -0.64 -1.28
C VAL A 94 -15.49 -1.72 -1.49
N ARG A 95 -14.92 -1.84 -2.70
CA ARG A 95 -13.90 -2.84 -3.00
C ARG A 95 -12.61 -2.59 -2.26
N ALA A 96 -12.11 -1.36 -2.32
CA ALA A 96 -10.87 -0.96 -1.64
C ALA A 96 -11.00 -1.15 -0.12
N LYS A 97 -12.10 -0.68 0.48
CA LYS A 97 -12.35 -0.84 1.92
C LYS A 97 -12.37 -2.31 2.33
N LYS A 98 -13.09 -3.15 1.58
CA LYS A 98 -13.22 -4.58 1.86
C LYS A 98 -11.87 -5.29 1.72
N PHE A 99 -11.12 -4.97 0.66
CA PHE A 99 -9.79 -5.52 0.44
C PHE A 99 -8.80 -5.15 1.55
N LEU A 100 -8.71 -3.87 1.91
CA LEU A 100 -7.84 -3.39 3.00
C LEU A 100 -8.18 -4.10 4.31
N LYS A 101 -9.47 -4.20 4.64
CA LYS A 101 -9.94 -4.92 5.83
C LYS A 101 -9.55 -6.41 5.81
N SER A 102 -9.69 -7.08 4.67
CA SER A 102 -9.35 -8.51 4.53
C SER A 102 -7.83 -8.76 4.48
N MET A 103 -7.04 -7.73 4.20
CA MET A 103 -5.58 -7.76 4.28
C MET A 103 -5.06 -7.55 5.72
N THR A 104 -5.87 -6.98 6.61
CA THR A 104 -5.52 -6.83 8.04
C THR A 104 -5.17 -8.20 8.64
N GLY A 105 -3.96 -8.32 9.21
CA GLY A 105 -3.43 -9.58 9.73
C GLY A 105 -2.64 -10.44 8.74
N ASN A 106 -2.70 -10.15 7.43
CA ASN A 106 -1.98 -10.87 6.37
C ASN A 106 -0.98 -9.97 5.61
N CYS A 107 -0.48 -8.92 6.27
CA CYS A 107 0.38 -7.90 5.67
C CYS A 107 1.83 -7.96 6.17
N GLU A 108 2.26 -9.12 6.67
CA GLU A 108 3.63 -9.33 7.13
C GLU A 108 4.72 -8.94 6.10
N PRO A 109 4.59 -9.23 4.79
CA PRO A 109 5.59 -8.82 3.82
C PRO A 109 5.50 -7.34 3.44
N LEU A 110 4.47 -6.59 3.86
CA LEU A 110 4.29 -5.20 3.46
C LEU A 110 5.42 -4.33 4.02
N ARG A 111 6.18 -3.71 3.10
CA ARG A 111 7.29 -2.79 3.41
C ARG A 111 6.98 -1.36 2.99
N ARG A 112 6.18 -1.18 1.93
CA ARG A 112 5.97 0.13 1.31
C ARG A 112 4.51 0.39 1.00
N VAL A 113 4.05 1.61 1.26
CA VAL A 113 2.70 2.08 0.88
C VAL A 113 2.83 3.42 0.18
N ILE A 114 2.33 3.51 -1.06
CA ILE A 114 2.43 4.70 -1.91
C ILE A 114 1.06 5.09 -2.46
N PHE A 115 0.45 6.09 -1.86
CA PHE A 115 -0.87 6.61 -2.19
C PHE A 115 -0.70 8.05 -2.65
N LYS A 116 -1.20 8.39 -3.85
CA LYS A 116 -0.99 9.71 -4.45
C LYS A 116 -2.28 10.27 -5.04
N GLY A 117 -2.71 11.45 -4.57
CA GLY A 117 -3.93 12.10 -5.07
C GLY A 117 -5.21 11.37 -4.67
N VAL A 118 -5.15 10.51 -3.64
CA VAL A 118 -6.26 9.64 -3.24
C VAL A 118 -6.74 10.01 -1.86
N ARG A 119 -8.05 10.13 -1.68
CA ARG A 119 -8.60 10.19 -0.33
C ARG A 119 -8.43 8.80 0.30
N VAL A 120 -7.76 8.75 1.45
CA VAL A 120 -7.42 7.51 2.17
C VAL A 120 -8.60 7.04 3.03
N ALA A 121 -8.86 5.73 3.01
CA ALA A 121 -9.88 5.12 3.86
C ALA A 121 -9.32 4.78 5.24
N PHE A 122 -10.15 4.86 6.28
CA PHE A 122 -9.75 4.50 7.65
C PHE A 122 -9.15 3.09 7.77
N GLN A 123 -9.65 2.14 6.97
CA GLN A 123 -9.13 0.77 6.89
C GLN A 123 -7.64 0.70 6.51
N LEU A 124 -7.10 1.74 5.83
CA LEU A 124 -5.66 1.80 5.59
C LEU A 124 -4.91 1.93 6.92
N PHE A 125 -5.33 2.81 7.82
CA PHE A 125 -4.65 2.99 9.11
C PHE A 125 -4.78 1.75 10.01
N GLU A 126 -5.92 1.05 9.97
CA GLU A 126 -6.06 -0.27 10.63
C GLU A 126 -5.06 -1.29 10.08
N LEU A 127 -4.86 -1.31 8.76
CA LEU A 127 -3.85 -2.15 8.11
C LEU A 127 -2.43 -1.76 8.54
N LEU A 128 -2.10 -0.46 8.48
CA LEU A 128 -0.76 0.06 8.80
C LEU A 128 -0.39 -0.24 10.26
N ALA A 129 -1.34 -0.15 11.20
CA ALA A 129 -1.12 -0.48 12.61
C ALA A 129 -0.65 -1.93 12.83
N ASN A 130 -0.96 -2.83 11.89
CA ASN A 130 -0.54 -4.23 11.93
C ASN A 130 0.66 -4.53 11.03
N ALA A 131 1.11 -3.57 10.22
CA ALA A 131 2.21 -3.72 9.28
C ALA A 131 3.56 -3.53 9.98
N LYS A 132 3.96 -4.54 10.76
CA LYS A 132 5.17 -4.51 11.60
C LYS A 132 6.46 -4.17 10.87
N TYR A 133 6.54 -4.46 9.58
CA TYR A 133 7.76 -4.26 8.79
C TYR A 133 7.65 -3.10 7.80
N LEU A 134 6.62 -2.27 7.92
CA LEU A 134 6.45 -1.10 7.08
C LEU A 134 7.60 -0.12 7.35
N THR A 135 8.34 0.22 6.29
CA THR A 135 9.50 1.11 6.32
C THR A 135 9.29 2.38 5.50
N GLU A 136 8.42 2.34 4.49
CA GLU A 136 8.14 3.51 3.65
C GLU A 136 6.63 3.77 3.56
N LEU A 137 6.22 4.99 3.90
CA LEU A 137 4.85 5.46 3.78
C LEU A 137 4.83 6.79 3.03
N CYS A 138 4.25 6.79 1.84
CA CYS A 138 4.09 7.96 1.00
C CYS A 138 2.60 8.22 0.76
N LEU A 139 2.03 9.22 1.41
CA LEU A 139 0.63 9.63 1.30
C LEU A 139 0.56 11.06 0.73
N GLN A 140 0.88 11.21 -0.56
CA GLN A 140 0.95 12.52 -1.21
C GLN A 140 -0.44 13.00 -1.63
N ASN A 141 -0.81 14.25 -1.36
CA ASN A 141 -2.09 14.84 -1.75
C ASN A 141 -3.29 13.92 -1.41
N CYS A 142 -3.30 13.41 -0.18
CA CYS A 142 -4.26 12.41 0.27
C CYS A 142 -5.43 12.97 1.08
N ARG A 143 -5.51 14.30 1.22
CA ARG A 143 -6.49 15.04 2.04
C ARG A 143 -6.52 14.53 3.49
N LEU A 144 -5.33 14.31 4.03
CA LEU A 144 -5.15 13.88 5.41
C LEU A 144 -5.51 15.00 6.38
N LEU A 145 -6.04 14.63 7.54
CA LEU A 145 -6.32 15.51 8.67
C LEU A 145 -5.35 15.19 9.82
N ASP A 146 -5.30 16.07 10.82
CA ASP A 146 -4.38 15.92 11.97
C ASP A 146 -4.53 14.58 12.71
N LYS A 147 -5.77 14.12 12.89
CA LYS A 147 -6.06 12.81 13.49
C LYS A 147 -5.46 11.63 12.71
N ASP A 148 -5.29 11.77 11.39
CA ASP A 148 -4.72 10.72 10.54
C ASP A 148 -3.20 10.67 10.73
N VAL A 149 -2.58 11.84 10.98
CA VAL A 149 -1.16 11.96 11.32
C VAL A 149 -0.86 11.30 12.66
N ASP A 150 -1.70 11.47 13.68
CA ASP A 150 -1.52 10.82 14.97
C ASP A 150 -1.42 9.29 14.82
N MET A 151 -2.26 8.68 13.97
CA MET A 151 -2.20 7.24 13.69
C MET A 151 -0.89 6.83 12.99
N ILE A 152 -0.34 7.70 12.13
CA ILE A 152 0.95 7.46 11.44
C ILE A 152 2.11 7.50 12.43
N THR A 153 2.07 8.37 13.44
CA THR A 153 3.16 8.50 14.42
C THR A 153 3.32 7.27 15.32
N MET A 154 2.32 6.38 15.35
CA MET A 154 2.40 5.08 16.03
C MET A 154 3.25 4.04 15.27
N LEU A 155 3.62 4.31 14.02
CA LEU A 155 4.40 3.40 13.17
C LEU A 155 5.90 3.53 13.48
N SER A 156 6.38 2.74 14.43
CA SER A 156 7.75 2.87 14.96
C SER A 156 8.87 2.47 13.98
N ASN A 157 8.56 1.71 12.94
CA ASN A 157 9.56 1.17 12.01
C ASN A 157 9.68 1.96 10.70
N LEU A 158 8.97 3.09 10.58
CA LEU A 158 9.06 3.94 9.41
C LEU A 158 10.43 4.60 9.28
N MET A 159 11.06 4.35 8.14
CA MET A 159 12.30 4.99 7.72
C MET A 159 12.05 6.15 6.77
N VAL A 160 10.97 6.10 5.98
CA VAL A 160 10.59 7.12 5.01
C VAL A 160 9.13 7.47 5.22
N LEU A 161 8.86 8.75 5.48
CA LEU A 161 7.52 9.30 5.52
C LEU A 161 7.40 10.48 4.56
N ASP A 162 6.47 10.40 3.61
CA ASP A 162 6.15 11.49 2.69
C ASP A 162 4.66 11.86 2.80
N LEU A 163 4.39 13.04 3.34
CA LEU A 163 3.05 13.60 3.50
C LEU A 163 2.84 14.85 2.62
N SER A 164 3.62 14.99 1.55
CA SER A 164 3.59 16.16 0.68
C SER A 164 2.19 16.49 0.14
N LYS A 165 1.93 17.78 -0.06
CA LYS A 165 0.69 18.30 -0.67
C LYS A 165 -0.60 17.95 0.10
N ASN A 166 -0.51 17.65 1.39
CA ASN A 166 -1.67 17.61 2.28
C ASN A 166 -1.81 18.98 2.96
N ASN A 167 -2.65 19.85 2.38
CA ASN A 167 -2.80 21.23 2.84
C ASN A 167 -3.65 21.36 4.12
N ASP A 168 -4.38 20.31 4.48
CA ASP A 168 -5.35 20.31 5.59
C ASP A 168 -4.73 19.85 6.93
N ILE A 169 -3.45 19.47 6.94
CA ILE A 169 -2.71 19.12 8.17
C ILE A 169 -2.26 20.44 8.83
N THR A 170 -2.80 20.73 10.00
CA THR A 170 -2.52 21.95 10.77
C THR A 170 -1.69 21.68 12.04
N ALA A 171 -1.70 20.45 12.55
CA ALA A 171 -1.06 20.07 13.79
C ALA A 171 0.45 19.86 13.61
N CYS A 172 1.18 20.79 14.23
CA CYS A 172 2.53 20.76 14.76
C CYS A 172 3.44 19.58 14.37
N ALA A 173 4.55 19.93 13.69
CA ALA A 173 5.72 19.11 13.42
C ALA A 173 6.24 18.25 14.59
N HIS A 174 5.89 18.55 15.85
CA HIS A 174 6.35 17.86 17.06
C HIS A 174 6.07 16.35 17.08
N SER A 175 4.90 15.88 16.65
CA SER A 175 4.56 14.44 16.71
C SER A 175 5.31 13.62 15.64
N ILE A 176 5.63 14.25 14.50
CA ILE A 176 6.30 13.62 13.35
C ILE A 176 7.83 13.52 13.56
N CYS A 177 8.41 14.33 14.45
CA CYS A 177 9.85 14.36 14.75
C CYS A 177 10.45 13.02 15.24
N ARG A 178 9.64 12.02 15.59
CA ARG A 178 10.13 10.69 16.00
C ARG A 178 10.56 9.78 14.84
N ILE A 179 10.31 10.16 13.59
CA ILE A 179 10.48 9.30 12.42
C ILE A 179 11.81 9.59 11.71
N ALA A 180 12.56 8.53 11.39
CA ALA A 180 13.98 8.59 11.02
C ALA A 180 14.30 9.42 9.76
N ARG A 181 13.39 9.50 8.79
CA ARG A 181 13.48 10.43 7.64
C ARG A 181 12.09 10.87 7.21
N VAL A 182 11.83 12.15 7.36
CA VAL A 182 10.55 12.78 7.04
C VAL A 182 10.77 13.71 5.85
N TRP A 183 10.05 13.46 4.75
CA TRP A 183 10.00 14.34 3.59
C TRP A 183 8.65 15.05 3.57
N ILE A 184 8.65 16.33 3.94
CA ILE A 184 7.45 17.18 3.89
C ILE A 184 7.74 18.38 2.98
N PRO A 185 7.67 18.22 1.65
CA PRO A 185 7.60 19.36 0.76
C PRO A 185 6.16 19.90 0.78
N SER A 186 6.01 21.11 1.33
CA SER A 186 4.80 21.94 1.27
C SER A 186 3.66 21.56 2.23
N ILE A 187 3.83 21.82 3.53
CA ILE A 187 2.70 22.12 4.43
C ILE A 187 2.62 23.64 4.57
N TRP A 188 1.48 24.22 4.23
CA TRP A 188 1.19 25.63 4.52
C TRP A 188 0.84 25.73 6.00
N CYS A 189 1.85 25.95 6.84
CA CYS A 189 1.60 26.27 8.25
C CYS A 189 1.09 27.71 8.32
N MET A 190 -0.23 27.92 8.32
CA MET A 190 -0.81 29.23 8.65
C MET A 190 -0.68 29.47 10.16
N SER A 191 0.55 29.72 10.61
CA SER A 191 0.78 30.39 11.89
C SER A 191 0.73 31.90 11.63
N SER A 192 -0.13 32.61 12.36
CA SER A 192 -0.34 34.06 12.25
C SER A 192 0.84 34.93 12.73
N ASN A 193 2.06 34.38 12.77
CA ASN A 193 3.29 35.06 13.17
C ASN A 193 4.46 34.68 12.23
N PRO A 194 5.39 35.59 11.94
CA PRO A 194 6.37 35.48 10.84
C PRO A 194 7.32 34.28 10.99
N PRO A 195 7.96 33.83 9.89
CA PRO A 195 8.11 32.43 9.55
C PRO A 195 9.31 31.78 10.26
N ASN A 196 9.03 31.07 11.35
CA ASN A 196 9.93 30.00 11.77
C ASN A 196 9.71 28.82 10.83
N ILE A 197 10.57 28.73 9.83
CA ILE A 197 10.78 27.51 9.06
C ILE A 197 11.22 26.44 10.07
N CYS A 198 10.26 25.65 10.56
CA CYS A 198 10.51 24.54 11.47
C CYS A 198 11.20 23.40 10.71
N ALA A 199 12.50 23.54 10.45
CA ALA A 199 13.38 22.44 10.11
C ALA A 199 13.86 21.81 11.42
N TYR A 200 13.25 20.69 11.81
CA TYR A 200 13.74 19.88 12.92
C TYR A 200 14.21 18.54 12.40
N SER A 201 15.49 18.24 12.63
CA SER A 201 16.09 16.93 12.48
C SER A 201 16.93 16.69 13.72
N THR A 202 16.54 15.69 14.50
CA THR A 202 17.44 15.06 15.45
C THR A 202 17.76 13.67 14.92
N TYR A 203 19.06 13.40 14.81
CA TYR A 203 19.75 12.20 14.32
C TYR A 203 20.18 12.14 12.85
N ASN A 204 21.48 11.90 12.73
CA ASN A 204 22.29 11.66 11.54
C ASN A 204 21.60 10.75 10.50
N SER A 205 20.90 11.34 9.54
CA SER A 205 20.95 10.85 8.16
C SER A 205 20.47 11.94 7.21
N HIS A 206 21.25 12.16 6.15
CA HIS A 206 21.04 13.19 5.13
C HIS A 206 19.55 13.40 4.76
N ILE A 207 18.99 14.53 5.16
CA ILE A 207 17.67 14.99 4.74
C ILE A 207 17.88 15.87 3.50
N ARG A 208 17.21 15.52 2.40
CA ARG A 208 17.12 16.39 1.21
C ARG A 208 15.76 17.10 1.25
N ILE A 209 15.76 18.38 1.61
CA ILE A 209 14.58 19.24 1.57
C ILE A 209 14.68 20.15 0.33
N PRO A 210 13.81 20.03 -0.67
CA PRO A 210 13.62 21.11 -1.64
C PRO A 210 12.78 22.21 -0.96
N ILE A 211 13.42 23.32 -0.61
CA ILE A 211 12.74 24.52 -0.12
C ILE A 211 12.25 25.30 -1.35
N TRP A 212 10.93 25.42 -1.51
CA TRP A 212 10.35 26.37 -2.48
C TRP A 212 10.08 27.68 -1.75
N CYS A 213 10.93 28.68 -1.99
CA CYS A 213 10.79 30.01 -1.42
C CYS A 213 10.12 30.92 -2.47
N PRO A 214 8.93 31.51 -2.19
CA PRO A 214 8.17 32.25 -3.21
C PRO A 214 8.79 33.60 -3.63
N TYR A 215 9.94 33.98 -3.06
CA TYR A 215 10.58 35.28 -3.32
C TYR A 215 11.80 35.24 -4.25
N PHE A 216 12.23 34.07 -4.71
CA PHE A 216 13.33 33.97 -5.68
C PHE A 216 12.87 33.29 -6.96
N SER A 217 12.85 34.06 -8.05
CA SER A 217 12.66 33.54 -9.41
C SER A 217 13.78 32.56 -9.78
N ASN A 218 13.40 31.35 -10.19
CA ASN A 218 14.20 30.43 -11.00
C ASN A 218 15.59 29.99 -10.48
N SER A 219 15.75 29.71 -9.19
CA SER A 219 16.95 29.00 -8.72
C SER A 219 16.62 27.94 -7.67
N VAL A 220 16.92 26.68 -7.99
CA VAL A 220 16.90 25.58 -7.03
C VAL A 220 18.13 25.72 -6.14
N VAL A 221 17.96 26.27 -4.94
CA VAL A 221 19.04 26.34 -3.94
C VAL A 221 19.04 25.03 -3.14
N ILE A 222 20.08 24.22 -3.33
CA ILE A 222 20.33 23.02 -2.51
C ILE A 222 21.06 23.49 -1.25
N VAL A 223 20.34 23.60 -0.13
CA VAL A 223 20.96 23.91 1.17
C VAL A 223 21.22 22.60 1.91
N ALA A 224 22.50 22.25 2.08
CA ALA A 224 22.92 21.23 3.03
C ALA A 224 23.04 21.89 4.41
N ILE A 225 22.11 21.61 5.32
CA ILE A 225 22.15 22.16 6.68
C ILE A 225 22.83 21.12 7.59
N TRP A 226 23.95 21.53 8.20
CA TRP A 226 24.64 20.83 9.29
C TRP A 226 24.31 21.55 10.60
N ILE A 227 23.85 20.82 11.61
CA ILE A 227 23.72 21.38 12.97
C ILE A 227 24.31 20.38 13.96
N ASN A 228 25.37 20.83 14.66
CA ASN A 228 25.98 20.14 15.79
C ASN A 228 25.06 20.25 17.01
N CYS A 229 24.90 19.15 17.75
CA CYS A 229 24.25 19.17 19.06
C CYS A 229 25.32 19.10 20.16
N ALA A 230 25.22 20.00 21.14
CA ALA A 230 25.73 19.77 22.49
C ALA A 230 24.62 19.10 23.32
#